data_AF-A0A355EXJ9-F1
#
_entry.id   AF-A0A355EXJ9-F1
#
_cell.length_a   1.000
_cell.length_b   1.000
_cell.length_c   1.000
_cell.angle_alpha   90.00
_cell.angle_beta   90.00
_cell.angle_gamma   90.00
#
_symmetry.space_group_name_H-M   'P 1'
#
loop_
_entity.id
_entity.type
_entity.pdbx_description
1 polymer ?
#
loop_
_entity_poly.entity_id
_entity_poly.type
_entity_poly.pdbx_seq_one_letter_code
_entity_poly.pdbx_strand_id
1 'polypeptide(L)' 'MTAERFLPDPFGGDPGQRLYRTGDLARHLPDGKLLFLGRLDHQV' A
#
# COMPACT_ATOMS: atom_id res chain seq x y z
N MET A 1 1.19 12.08 -12.58
CA MET A 1 1.12 11.22 -11.36
C MET A 1 2.18 10.15 -11.51
N THR A 2 3.17 10.15 -10.63
CA THR A 2 4.51 9.57 -10.86
C THR A 2 4.56 8.05 -10.67
N ALA A 3 5.40 7.39 -11.47
CA ALA A 3 5.72 5.96 -11.41
C ALA A 3 6.20 5.50 -10.02
N GLU A 4 6.67 6.42 -9.17
CA GLU A 4 7.10 6.13 -7.79
C GLU A 4 6.02 5.53 -6.88
N ARG A 5 4.73 5.75 -7.18
CA ARG A 5 3.63 5.21 -6.37
C ARG A 5 3.13 3.84 -6.82
N PHE A 6 3.49 3.39 -8.03
CA PHE A 6 3.07 2.09 -8.59
C PHE A 6 4.29 1.18 -8.76
N LEU A 7 4.50 0.29 -7.80
CA LEU A 7 5.61 -0.65 -7.76
C LEU A 7 5.24 -1.94 -8.50
N PRO A 8 6.21 -2.72 -9.02
CA PRO A 8 5.96 -4.10 -9.40
C PRO A 8 5.36 -4.86 -8.20
N ASP A 9 4.30 -5.64 -8.42
CA ASP A 9 3.67 -6.42 -7.37
C ASP A 9 4.45 -7.73 -7.13
N PRO A 10 5.13 -7.91 -5.98
CA PRO A 10 5.86 -9.13 -5.68
C PRO A 10 4.95 -10.29 -5.23
N PHE A 11 3.66 -10.02 -4.97
CA PHE A 11 2.68 -11.01 -4.51
C PHE A 11 1.70 -11.42 -5.63
N GLY A 12 1.73 -10.71 -6.74
CA GLY A 12 0.90 -10.96 -7.91
C GLY A 12 1.26 -12.26 -8.63
N GLY A 13 0.24 -12.93 -9.19
CA GLY A 13 0.41 -14.15 -9.99
C GLY A 13 0.73 -13.86 -11.46
N ASP A 14 0.37 -12.67 -11.96
CA ASP A 14 0.50 -12.33 -13.37
C ASP A 14 1.65 -11.35 -13.63
N PRO A 15 2.43 -11.55 -14.71
CA PRO A 15 3.44 -10.59 -15.14
C PRO A 15 2.84 -9.20 -15.38
N GLY A 16 3.50 -8.17 -14.84
CA GLY A 16 3.11 -6.77 -15.05
C GLY A 16 2.07 -6.23 -14.06
N GLN A 17 1.63 -7.04 -13.07
CA GLN A 17 0.84 -6.53 -11.95
C GLN A 17 1.63 -5.50 -11.14
N ARG A 18 0.91 -4.51 -10.61
CA ARG A 18 1.50 -3.40 -9.85
C ARG A 18 0.78 -3.18 -8.54
N LEU A 19 1.57 -2.90 -7.51
CA LEU A 19 1.11 -2.54 -6.19
C LEU A 19 1.15 -1.01 -6.02
N TYR A 20 0.05 -0.43 -5.54
CA TYR A 20 -0.01 1.00 -5.25
C TYR A 20 0.38 1.30 -3.80
N ARG A 21 1.37 2.18 -3.61
CA ARG A 21 1.79 2.66 -2.28
C ARG A 21 0.91 3.84 -1.87
N THR A 22 -0.09 3.59 -1.02
CA THR A 22 -1.03 4.63 -0.57
C THR A 22 -0.38 5.68 0.31
N GLY A 23 0.66 5.32 1.07
CA GLY A 23 1.34 6.14 2.09
C GLY A 23 0.66 6.15 3.46
N ASP A 24 -0.43 5.37 3.62
CA ASP A 24 -1.06 5.12 4.92
C ASP A 24 -0.25 4.10 5.74
N LEU A 25 -0.20 4.32 7.05
CA LEU A 25 0.23 3.32 8.01
C LEU A 25 -1.00 2.60 8.57
N ALA A 26 -1.01 1.28 8.49
CA ALA A 26 -2.06 0.45 9.06
C ALA A 26 -1.48 -0.84 9.65
N ARG A 27 -2.26 -1.53 10.48
CA ARG A 27 -1.95 -2.88 10.97
C ARG A 27 -3.14 -3.81 10.84
N HIS A 28 -2.87 -5.09 10.61
CA HIS A 28 -3.90 -6.12 10.71
C HIS A 28 -4.29 -6.35 12.17
N LEU A 29 -5.59 -6.56 12.38
CA LEU A 29 -6.19 -7.01 13.63
C LEU A 29 -6.46 -8.53 13.57
N PRO A 30 -6.61 -9.21 14.71
CA PRO A 30 -6.93 -10.64 14.74
C PRO A 30 -8.25 -11.02 14.06
N ASP A 31 -9.18 -10.07 13.94
CA ASP A 31 -10.47 -10.26 13.25
C ASP A 31 -10.38 -10.03 11.73
N GLY A 32 -9.17 -9.82 11.19
CA GLY A 32 -8.91 -9.60 9.76
C GLY A 32 -9.10 -8.16 9.30
N LYS A 33 -9.56 -7.24 10.16
CA LYS A 33 -9.67 -5.82 9.78
C LYS A 33 -8.32 -5.11 9.77
N LEU A 34 -8.28 -3.98 9.08
CA LEU A 34 -7.15 -3.05 9.12
C LEU A 34 -7.46 -1.89 10.07
N LEU A 35 -6.58 -1.69 11.05
CA LEU A 35 -6.58 -0.48 11.88
C LEU A 35 -5.68 0.57 11.23
N PHE A 36 -6.25 1.72 10.89
CA PHE A 36 -5.50 2.88 10.41
C PHE A 36 -4.76 3.56 11.57
N LEU A 37 -3.48 3.88 11.34
CA LEU A 37 -2.56 4.43 12.35
C LEU A 37 -2.05 5.83 11.99
N GLY A 38 -2.38 6.34 10.81
CA GLY A 38 -1.95 7.65 10.32
C GLY A 38 -1.25 7.56 8.98
N ARG A 39 -0.56 8.64 8.61
CA ARG A 39 0.16 8.75 7.34
C ARG A 39 1.66 8.82 7.56
N LEU A 40 2.42 8.15 6.69
CA LEU A 40 3.88 8.16 6.71
C LEU A 40 4.48 9.32 5.90
N ASP A 41 3.69 9.90 5.00
CA ASP A 41 4.10 11.05 4.23
C ASP A 41 3.51 12.35 4.77
N HIS A 42 4.13 13.46 4.40
CA HIS A 42 3.66 14.81 4.73
C HIS A 42 2.67 15.32 3.67
N GLN A 43 1.77 14.45 3.17
CA GLN A 43 0.83 14.87 2.13
C GLN A 43 -0.11 15.94 2.71
N VAL A 44 0.10 17.19 2.31
CA VAL A 44 -0.79 18.35 2.49
C VAL A 44 -1.91 18.34 1.47
#